data_AF-A0A843HH57-F1
#
_entry.id   AF-A0A843HH57-F1
#
_cell.length_a   1.000
_cell.length_b   1.000
_cell.length_c   1.000
_cell.angle_alpha   90.00
_cell.angle_beta   90.00
_cell.angle_gamma   90.00
#
_symmetry.space_group_name_H-M   'P 1'
#
loop_
_entity.id
_entity.type
_entity.pdbx_description
1 polymer ?
#
loop_
_entity_poly.entity_id
_entity_poly.type
_entity_poly.pdbx_seq_one_letter_code
_entity_poly.pdbx_strand_id
1 'polypeptide(L)'
;MFNELFSGNTFNYDMTQNVYMKLREYLDAGHADHGIVRGMYVSNKGEYGPSPVLVIDGINLNLPKHMVEKVKMIRSNADMVQAINDSKCGFRIREYQDKKNPNVTRLTVDFYDM
;
A
#
# COMPACT_ATOMS: atom_id res chain seq x y z
N MET A 1 -15.60 -10.60 22.22
CA MET A 1 -14.29 -10.13 22.73
C MET A 1 -13.18 -10.60 21.77
N PHE A 2 -13.16 -10.08 20.53
CA PHE A 2 -12.12 -10.40 19.52
C PHE A 2 -11.89 -9.24 18.51
N ASN A 3 -12.45 -8.04 18.74
CA ASN A 3 -12.39 -6.93 17.78
C ASN A 3 -11.30 -5.89 18.09
N GLU A 4 -10.49 -6.07 19.15
CA GLU A 4 -9.57 -5.03 19.64
C GLU A 4 -8.09 -5.43 19.62
N LEU A 5 -7.73 -6.62 19.12
CA LEU A 5 -6.31 -7.03 19.02
C LEU A 5 -5.61 -6.58 17.73
N PHE A 6 -6.29 -5.84 16.85
CA PHE A 6 -5.69 -5.28 15.62
C PHE A 6 -5.97 -3.78 15.43
N SER A 7 -6.51 -3.10 16.44
CA SER A 7 -6.88 -1.68 16.40
C SER A 7 -5.82 -0.73 16.99
N GLY A 8 -4.73 -1.26 17.57
CA GLY A 8 -3.57 -0.45 17.88
C GLY A 8 -2.86 -0.10 16.58
N ASN A 9 -2.80 1.19 16.23
CA ASN A 9 -2.10 1.70 15.06
C ASN A 9 -0.73 1.04 14.92
N THR A 10 -0.62 0.09 13.99
CA THR A 10 0.64 -0.59 13.67
C THR A 10 1.68 0.42 13.21
N PHE A 11 1.24 1.51 12.58
CA PHE A 11 2.07 2.57 12.04
C PHE A 11 1.80 3.90 12.74
N ASN A 12 2.85 4.67 12.97
CA ASN A 12 2.79 5.93 13.73
C ASN A 12 2.25 7.12 12.92
N TYR A 13 2.10 6.97 11.61
CA TYR A 13 1.67 8.04 10.71
C TYR A 13 0.18 8.36 10.85
N ASP A 14 -0.16 9.65 10.99
CA ASP A 14 -1.54 10.11 10.97
C ASP A 14 -2.04 10.26 9.52
N MET A 15 -2.98 9.40 9.14
CA MET A 15 -3.59 9.37 7.81
C MET A 15 -4.97 10.06 7.75
N THR A 16 -5.39 10.79 8.78
CA THR A 16 -6.73 11.40 8.85
C THR A 16 -7.01 12.41 7.74
N GLN A 17 -5.98 13.10 7.25
CA GLN A 17 -6.08 14.10 6.16
C GLN A 17 -5.74 13.52 4.78
N ASN A 18 -5.52 12.21 4.66
CA ASN A 18 -5.08 11.62 3.40
C ASN A 18 -6.20 11.57 2.36
N VAL A 19 -5.84 11.88 1.12
CA VAL A 19 -6.72 11.68 -0.04
C VAL A 19 -6.54 10.28 -0.63
N TYR A 20 -7.61 9.66 -1.10
CA TYR A 20 -7.52 8.37 -1.78
C TYR A 20 -7.25 8.53 -3.27
N MET A 21 -6.31 7.75 -3.79
CA MET A 21 -6.00 7.70 -5.22
C MET A 21 -5.72 6.27 -5.69
N LYS A 22 -6.01 5.97 -6.96
CA LYS A 22 -5.50 4.75 -7.63
C LYS A 22 -4.08 4.99 -8.13
N LEU A 23 -3.30 3.92 -8.31
CA LEU A 23 -1.93 4.01 -8.83
C LEU A 23 -1.83 4.77 -10.17
N ARG A 24 -2.77 4.53 -11.10
CA ARG A 24 -2.77 5.21 -12.41
C ARG A 24 -3.04 6.71 -12.24
N GLU A 25 -4.06 7.08 -11.46
CA GLU A 25 -4.39 8.48 -11.17
C GLU A 25 -3.23 9.23 -10.51
N TYR A 26 -2.51 8.56 -9.60
CA TYR A 26 -1.33 9.11 -8.93
C TYR A 26 -0.18 9.39 -9.93
N LEU A 27 0.10 8.46 -10.84
CA LEU A 27 1.13 8.70 -11.88
C LEU A 27 0.70 9.76 -12.89
N ASP A 28 -0.55 9.73 -13.32
CA ASP A 28 -1.09 10.69 -14.31
C ASP A 28 -1.12 12.12 -13.74
N ALA A 29 -1.22 12.28 -12.42
CA ALA A 29 -1.09 13.55 -11.71
C ALA A 29 0.37 14.05 -11.61
N GLY A 30 1.36 13.31 -12.13
CA GLY A 30 2.77 13.71 -12.18
C GLY A 30 3.55 13.40 -10.90
N HIS A 31 3.01 12.58 -10.00
CA HIS A 31 3.75 12.15 -8.82
C HIS A 31 4.86 11.14 -9.18
N ALA A 32 5.93 11.11 -8.37
CA ALA A 32 7.05 10.19 -8.57
C ALA A 32 6.61 8.73 -8.45
N ASP A 33 7.19 7.84 -9.27
CA ASP A 33 6.93 6.40 -9.23
C ASP A 33 7.50 5.71 -7.99
N HIS A 34 8.16 6.42 -7.07
CA HIS A 34 8.77 5.89 -5.86
C HIS A 34 8.62 6.85 -4.68
N GLY A 35 8.81 6.34 -3.48
CA GLY A 35 8.79 7.15 -2.27
C GLY A 35 8.89 6.32 -0.99
N ILE A 36 8.64 6.97 0.14
CA ILE A 36 8.71 6.36 1.48
C ILE A 36 7.34 5.79 1.84
N VAL A 37 7.33 4.58 2.39
CA VAL A 37 6.14 3.96 2.96
C VAL A 37 5.90 4.54 4.36
N ARG A 38 4.70 5.07 4.61
CA ARG A 38 4.27 5.55 5.94
C ARG A 38 3.41 4.56 6.69
N GLY A 39 2.82 3.61 5.98
CA GLY A 39 1.99 2.56 6.54
C GLY A 39 1.21 1.82 5.47
N MET A 40 0.37 0.89 5.89
CA MET A 40 -0.52 0.15 5.00
C MET A 40 -1.65 -0.52 5.77
N TYR A 41 -2.75 -0.82 5.07
CA TYR A 41 -3.86 -1.59 5.63
C TYR A 41 -4.64 -2.31 4.53
N VAL A 42 -5.53 -3.22 4.94
CA VAL A 42 -6.49 -3.87 4.04
C VAL A 42 -7.87 -3.36 4.43
N SER A 43 -8.53 -2.66 3.52
CA SER A 43 -9.91 -2.23 3.69
C SER A 43 -10.86 -3.37 3.30
N ASN A 44 -11.76 -3.73 4.22
CA ASN A 44 -12.85 -4.67 3.94
C ASN A 44 -14.11 -3.98 3.40
N LYS A 45 -14.09 -2.65 3.21
CA LYS A 45 -15.25 -1.85 2.80
C LYS A 45 -15.42 -1.76 1.28
N GLY A 46 -14.58 -2.43 0.50
CA GLY A 46 -14.65 -2.41 -0.96
C GLY A 46 -15.77 -3.32 -1.49
N GLU A 47 -16.50 -2.84 -2.50
CA GLU A 47 -17.57 -3.58 -3.20
C GLU A 47 -17.09 -4.94 -3.75
N TYR A 48 -15.80 -5.04 -4.10
CA TYR A 48 -15.18 -6.23 -4.71
C TYR A 48 -14.30 -7.04 -3.73
N GLY A 49 -14.52 -6.84 -2.43
CA GLY A 49 -13.83 -7.51 -1.34
C GLY A 49 -12.60 -6.76 -0.81
N PRO A 50 -11.72 -7.46 -0.08
CA PRO A 50 -10.57 -6.85 0.58
C PRO A 50 -9.67 -6.10 -0.41
N SER A 51 -9.40 -4.83 -0.11
CA SER A 51 -8.62 -3.92 -0.94
C SER A 51 -7.39 -3.44 -0.18
N PRO A 52 -6.17 -3.74 -0.65
CA PRO A 52 -4.94 -3.31 0.00
C PRO A 52 -4.68 -1.83 -0.26
N VAL A 53 -4.24 -1.09 0.75
CA VAL A 53 -3.94 0.34 0.65
C VAL A 53 -2.56 0.60 1.21
N LEU A 54 -1.75 1.32 0.43
CA LEU A 54 -0.47 1.87 0.83
C LEU A 54 -0.70 3.31 1.33
N VAL A 55 -0.11 3.65 2.46
CA VAL A 55 -0.14 5.00 3.03
C VAL A 55 1.20 5.65 2.77
N ILE A 56 1.17 6.82 2.13
CA ILE A 56 2.31 7.72 1.92
C ILE A 56 1.91 9.12 2.40
N ASP A 57 2.84 10.07 2.31
CA ASP A 57 2.60 11.44 2.77
C ASP A 57 1.38 12.08 2.06
N GLY A 58 0.30 12.29 2.81
CA GLY A 58 -0.95 12.92 2.34
C GLY A 58 -1.85 12.03 1.47
N ILE A 59 -1.47 10.78 1.18
CA ILE A 59 -2.16 9.96 0.18
C ILE A 59 -2.34 8.50 0.65
N ASN A 60 -3.55 7.99 0.43
CA ASN A 60 -3.91 6.57 0.53
C ASN A 60 -4.00 5.97 -0.88
N LEU A 61 -2.95 5.25 -1.29
CA LEU A 61 -2.85 4.61 -2.60
C LEU A 61 -3.51 3.23 -2.61
N ASN A 62 -4.53 3.06 -3.45
CA ASN A 62 -5.17 1.77 -3.67
C ASN A 62 -4.23 0.84 -4.46
N LEU A 63 -3.85 -0.28 -3.85
CA LEU A 63 -2.96 -1.27 -4.44
C LEU A 63 -3.75 -2.37 -5.19
N PRO A 64 -3.11 -3.08 -6.15
CA PRO A 64 -3.73 -4.22 -6.81
C PRO A 64 -4.15 -5.31 -5.81
N LYS A 65 -5.29 -5.97 -6.07
CA LYS A 65 -5.87 -6.99 -5.18
C LYS A 65 -4.92 -8.14 -4.83
N HIS A 66 -4.00 -8.53 -5.72
CA HIS A 66 -3.01 -9.58 -5.43
C HIS A 66 -2.01 -9.20 -4.32
N MET A 67 -1.95 -7.92 -3.92
CA MET A 67 -1.09 -7.42 -2.85
C MET A 67 -1.68 -7.61 -1.45
N VAL A 68 -2.94 -8.06 -1.31
CA VAL A 68 -3.62 -8.23 -0.01
C VAL A 68 -2.79 -9.07 0.95
N GLU A 69 -2.32 -10.24 0.51
CA GLU A 69 -1.55 -11.15 1.37
C GLU A 69 -0.16 -10.57 1.71
N LYS A 70 0.48 -9.85 0.79
CA LYS A 70 1.74 -9.15 1.06
C LYS A 70 1.56 -8.08 2.14
N VAL A 71 0.50 -7.27 2.06
CA VAL A 71 0.19 -6.24 3.07
C VAL A 71 -0.11 -6.87 4.43
N LYS A 72 -0.89 -7.96 4.48
CA LYS A 72 -1.15 -8.68 5.74
C LYS A 72 0.14 -9.21 6.37
N MET A 73 1.02 -9.82 5.55
CA MET A 73 2.30 -10.36 6.00
C MET A 73 3.20 -9.28 6.60
N ILE A 74 3.36 -8.14 5.91
CA ILE A 74 4.14 -7.00 6.42
C ILE A 74 3.58 -6.51 7.74
N ARG A 75 2.26 -6.31 7.84
CA ARG A 75 1.61 -5.84 9.08
C ARG A 75 1.70 -6.81 10.25
N SER A 76 1.88 -8.10 9.97
CA SER A 76 2.06 -9.13 11.00
C SER A 76 3.50 -9.27 11.48
N ASN A 77 4.46 -8.64 10.80
CA ASN A 77 5.88 -8.71 11.13
C ASN A 77 6.32 -7.43 11.86
N ALA A 78 6.65 -7.56 13.15
CA ALA A 78 7.04 -6.42 13.98
C ALA A 78 8.29 -5.68 13.48
N ASP A 79 9.27 -6.38 12.93
CA ASP A 79 10.51 -5.78 12.41
C ASP A 79 10.22 -4.95 11.15
N MET A 80 9.38 -5.46 10.25
CA MET A 80 8.96 -4.73 9.05
C MET A 80 8.12 -3.50 9.40
N VAL A 81 7.25 -3.64 10.39
CA VAL A 81 6.46 -2.52 10.92
C VAL A 81 7.36 -1.44 11.51
N GLN A 82 8.35 -1.84 12.31
CA GLN A 82 9.31 -0.90 12.89
C GLN A 82 10.14 -0.22 11.80
N ALA A 83 10.59 -0.96 10.77
CA ALA A 83 11.31 -0.38 9.64
C ALA A 83 10.49 0.69 8.90
N ILE A 84 9.17 0.47 8.73
CA ILE A 84 8.27 1.48 8.14
C ILE A 84 8.15 2.70 9.07
N ASN A 85 7.96 2.50 10.38
CA ASN A 85 7.88 3.60 11.35
C ASN A 85 9.18 4.42 11.40
N ASP A 86 10.32 3.76 11.24
CA ASP A 86 11.65 4.37 11.14
C ASP A 86 11.92 5.01 9.76
N SER A 87 10.95 4.97 8.83
CA SER A 87 11.11 5.47 7.46
C SER A 87 12.26 4.80 6.70
N LYS A 88 12.48 3.50 6.89
CA LYS A 88 13.50 2.67 6.22
C LYS A 88 12.93 1.77 5.13
N CYS A 89 11.65 1.91 4.80
CA CYS A 89 11.00 1.16 3.74
C CYS A 89 10.55 2.10 2.62
N GLY A 90 11.02 1.82 1.42
CA GLY A 90 10.63 2.50 0.19
C GLY A 90 9.66 1.66 -0.64
N PHE A 91 8.98 2.32 -1.57
CA PHE A 91 8.18 1.67 -2.59
C PHE A 91 8.56 2.16 -3.98
N ARG A 92 8.29 1.32 -4.99
CA ARG A 92 8.33 1.71 -6.40
C ARG A 92 7.14 1.11 -7.14
N ILE A 93 6.43 1.96 -7.86
CA ILE A 93 5.37 1.60 -8.81
C ILE A 93 6.06 1.17 -10.11
N ARG A 94 5.69 0.02 -10.64
CA ARG A 94 6.16 -0.44 -11.95
C ARG A 94 5.03 -1.00 -12.79
N GLU A 95 5.23 -0.91 -14.09
CA GLU A 95 4.37 -1.52 -15.08
C GLU A 95 4.81 -2.96 -15.39
N TYR A 96 3.85 -3.79 -15.76
CA TYR A 96 4.09 -5.12 -16.30
C TYR A 96 2.99 -5.47 -17.32
N GLN A 97 3.35 -6.29 -18.31
CA GLN A 97 2.36 -6.82 -19.24
C GLN A 97 1.59 -7.98 -18.60
N ASP A 98 0.26 -7.95 -18.72
CA ASP A 98 -0.59 -9.03 -18.25
C ASP A 98 -0.26 -10.32 -19.03
N LYS A 99 0.03 -11.41 -18.29
CA LYS A 99 0.41 -12.69 -18.88
C LYS A 99 -0.69 -13.31 -19.76
N LYS A 100 -1.96 -13.03 -19.45
CA LYS A 100 -3.13 -13.52 -20.20
C LYS A 100 -3.50 -12.58 -21.34
N ASN A 101 -3.28 -11.27 -21.17
CA ASN A 101 -3.59 -10.24 -22.15
C ASN A 101 -2.35 -9.36 -22.41
N PRO A 102 -1.42 -9.75 -23.30
CA PRO A 102 -0.16 -9.04 -23.51
C PRO A 102 -0.28 -7.57 -23.93
N ASN A 103 -1.45 -7.17 -24.44
CA ASN A 103 -1.75 -5.78 -24.81
C ASN A 103 -2.28 -4.94 -23.64
N VAL A 104 -2.38 -5.51 -22.44
CA VAL A 104 -2.86 -4.83 -21.23
C VAL A 104 -1.68 -4.63 -20.29
N THR A 105 -1.29 -3.36 -20.15
CA THR A 105 -0.30 -2.95 -19.17
C THR A 105 -0.96 -2.71 -17.82
N ARG A 106 -0.41 -3.33 -16.78
CA ARG A 106 -0.87 -3.23 -15.39
C ARG A 106 0.19 -2.61 -14.51
N LEU A 107 -0.25 -2.00 -13.41
CA LEU A 107 0.61 -1.43 -12.38
C LEU A 107 0.70 -2.37 -11.19
N THR A 108 1.87 -2.40 -10.55
CA THR A 108 2.08 -3.02 -9.26
C THR A 108 3.11 -2.23 -8.46
N VAL A 109 3.31 -2.63 -7.20
CA VAL A 109 4.24 -1.97 -6.29
C VAL A 109 5.19 -3.00 -5.73
N ASP A 110 6.48 -2.69 -5.80
CA ASP A 110 7.52 -3.40 -5.08
C ASP A 110 7.97 -2.55 -3.88
N PHE A 111 8.34 -3.23 -2.79
CA PHE A 111 8.85 -2.62 -1.58
C PHE A 111 10.34 -2.99 -1.44
N TYR A 112 11.14 -2.08 -0.91
CA TYR A 112 12.57 -2.26 -0.71
C TYR A 112 13.04 -1.58 0.58
N ASP A 113 14.14 -2.09 1.13
CA ASP A 113 14.84 -1.45 2.24
C ASP A 113 15.68 -0.27 1.72
N MET A 114 15.73 0.82 2.48
CA MET A 114 16.48 2.05 2.15
C MET A 114 17.80 2.16 2.91
#